data_AF-A0A8X8IBJ2-F1
#
_entry.id   AF-A0A8X8IBJ2-F1
#
_cell.length_a   1.000
_cell.length_b   1.000
_cell.length_c   1.000
_cell.angle_alpha   90.00
_cell.angle_beta   90.00
_cell.angle_gamma   90.00
#
_symmetry.space_group_name_H-M   'P 1'
#
loop_
_entity.id
_entity.type
_entity.pdbx_description
1 polymer ?
#
loop_
_entity_poly.entity_id
_entity_poly.type
_entity_poly.pdbx_seq_one_letter_code
_entity_poly.pdbx_strand_id
1 'polypeptide(L)'
;MDKIVFQGMRFYAYHGVFAEENTLGQPYLVDVEAYLDLRKAGQSDCLEDTIDYSLIYRLVQEIMEKKVYRLVEAVAEDIASQLLRTFPQVEEVKVKVTKPTPPIPGQYAGVAVEIRRRRDDGGDLA
;
A
#
# COMPACT_ATOMS: atom_id res chain seq x y z
N MET A 1 8.89 7.88 15.87
CA MET A 1 7.73 8.37 15.10
C MET A 1 6.68 7.30 15.16
N ASP A 2 5.46 7.65 15.53
CA ASP A 2 4.37 6.69 15.69
C ASP A 2 3.83 6.28 14.31
N LYS A 3 3.06 5.19 14.25
CA LYS A 3 2.54 4.68 12.98
C LYS A 3 1.27 3.85 13.14
N ILE A 4 0.43 3.88 12.11
CA ILE A 4 -0.64 2.90 11.87
C ILE A 4 -0.07 1.81 10.96
N VAL A 5 -0.34 0.54 11.29
CA VAL A 5 0.24 -0.63 10.58
C VAL A 5 -0.87 -1.56 10.09
N PHE A 6 -0.84 -1.85 8.80
CA PHE A 6 -1.54 -2.96 8.18
C PHE A 6 -0.54 -4.04 7.79
N GLN A 7 -0.80 -5.29 8.16
CA GLN A 7 0.03 -6.44 7.81
C GLN A 7 -0.80 -7.46 7.04
N GLY A 8 -0.32 -7.85 5.85
CA GLY A 8 -0.88 -8.94 5.06
C GLY A 8 -2.30 -8.70 4.55
N MET A 9 -2.67 -7.47 4.21
CA MET A 9 -3.95 -7.23 3.54
C MET A 9 -3.98 -8.02 2.23
N ARG A 10 -4.99 -8.89 2.06
CA ARG A 10 -5.04 -9.82 0.94
C ARG A 10 -6.08 -9.38 -0.07
N PHE A 11 -5.64 -9.20 -1.31
CA PHE A 11 -6.50 -8.81 -2.43
C PHE A 11 -6.32 -9.78 -3.59
N TYR A 12 -7.38 -10.03 -4.35
CA TYR A 12 -7.27 -10.74 -5.63
C TYR A 12 -7.19 -9.70 -6.74
N ALA A 13 -6.09 -9.70 -7.50
CA ALA A 13 -5.85 -8.68 -8.51
C ALA A 13 -5.26 -9.28 -9.78
N TYR A 14 -5.37 -8.52 -10.87
CA TYR A 14 -4.97 -8.91 -12.22
C TYR A 14 -3.74 -8.15 -12.68
N HIS A 15 -2.84 -7.81 -11.75
CA HIS A 15 -1.58 -7.16 -12.08
C HIS A 15 -0.58 -8.18 -12.63
N GLY A 16 0.27 -7.75 -13.54
CA GLY A 16 1.31 -8.61 -14.12
C GLY A 16 1.80 -8.15 -15.48
N VAL A 17 3.00 -8.62 -15.81
CA VAL A 17 3.61 -8.38 -17.14
C VAL A 17 3.11 -9.41 -18.15
N PHE A 18 2.84 -10.64 -17.70
CA PHE A 18 2.41 -11.74 -18.55
C PHE A 18 0.89 -11.72 -18.74
N ALA A 19 0.41 -12.08 -19.93
CA ALA A 19 -1.00 -12.00 -20.29
C ALA A 19 -1.88 -12.93 -19.43
N GLU A 20 -1.32 -14.08 -19.05
CA GLU A 20 -1.94 -15.07 -18.18
C GLU A 20 -2.26 -14.49 -16.81
N GLU A 21 -1.40 -13.61 -16.28
CA GLU A 21 -1.62 -12.97 -14.97
C GLU A 21 -2.78 -11.98 -15.01
N ASN A 22 -2.89 -11.24 -16.11
CA ASN A 22 -3.95 -10.26 -16.30
C ASN A 22 -5.29 -10.93 -16.63
N THR A 23 -5.28 -12.22 -17.00
CA THR A 23 -6.49 -13.01 -17.32
C THR A 23 -6.95 -13.85 -16.13
N LEU A 24 -6.03 -14.59 -15.48
CA LEU A 24 -6.36 -15.48 -14.37
C LEU A 24 -6.41 -14.73 -13.04
N GLY A 25 -5.61 -13.68 -12.89
CA GLY A 25 -5.39 -13.01 -11.62
C GLY A 25 -4.67 -13.89 -10.60
N GLN A 26 -4.31 -13.30 -9.47
CA GLN A 26 -3.71 -14.01 -8.34
C GLN A 26 -3.87 -13.22 -7.05
N PRO A 27 -3.72 -13.86 -5.87
CA PRO A 27 -3.67 -13.12 -4.62
C PRO A 27 -2.39 -12.27 -4.54
N TYR A 28 -2.54 -11.07 -3.99
CA TYR A 28 -1.47 -10.18 -3.57
C TYR A 28 -1.62 -9.91 -2.07
N LEU A 29 -0.49 -9.71 -1.38
CA LEU A 29 -0.47 -9.23 -0.01
C LEU A 29 0.10 -7.82 0.02
N VAL A 30 -0.54 -6.93 0.75
CA VAL A 30 -0.09 -5.54 0.91
C VAL A 30 0.11 -5.26 2.40
N ASP A 31 1.32 -4.80 2.75
CA ASP A 31 1.62 -4.22 4.04
C ASP A 31 1.75 -2.70 3.88
N VAL A 32 1.20 -1.95 4.83
CA VAL A 32 1.29 -0.48 4.88
C VAL A 32 1.68 -0.06 6.27
N GLU A 33 2.69 0.79 6.37
CA GLU A 33 3.00 1.56 7.56
C GLU A 33 2.81 3.05 7.23
N ALA A 34 1.86 3.71 7.87
CA ALA A 34 1.63 5.15 7.74
C ALA A 34 2.15 5.86 9.00
N TYR A 35 3.14 6.72 8.83
CA TYR A 35 3.83 7.41 9.92
C TYR A 35 3.22 8.79 10.16
N LEU A 36 2.79 9.03 11.41
CA LEU A 36 2.10 10.24 11.87
C LEU A 36 2.24 10.37 13.39
N ASP A 37 2.01 11.56 13.95
CA ASP A 37 1.93 11.75 15.40
C ASP A 37 0.58 11.25 15.94
N LEU A 38 0.60 10.22 16.79
CA LEU A 38 -0.59 9.65 17.40
C LEU A 38 -0.83 10.16 18.83
N ARG A 39 0.03 11.04 19.36
CA ARG A 39 -0.03 11.50 20.74
C ARG A 39 -1.34 12.22 21.08
N LYS A 40 -1.83 13.08 20.18
CA LYS A 40 -3.05 13.86 20.42
C LYS A 40 -4.25 12.92 20.57
N ALA A 41 -4.48 12.03 19.61
CA ALA A 41 -5.54 11.04 19.67
C ALA A 41 -5.42 10.11 20.88
N GLY A 42 -4.20 9.70 21.24
CA GLY A 42 -3.97 8.88 22.43
C GLY A 42 -4.27 9.60 23.77
N GLN A 43 -4.29 10.93 23.78
CA GLN A 43 -4.66 11.73 24.96
C GLN A 43 -6.14 12.11 24.98
N SER A 44 -6.71 12.40 23.82
CA SER A 44 -8.10 12.88 23.69
C SER A 44 -9.12 11.76 23.57
N ASP A 45 -8.72 10.59 23.08
CA ASP A 45 -9.63 9.48 22.70
C ASP A 45 -10.68 9.88 21.65
N CYS A 46 -10.36 10.87 20.80
CA CYS A 46 -11.22 11.35 19.73
C CYS A 46 -10.74 10.86 18.35
N LEU A 47 -11.65 10.29 17.55
CA LEU A 47 -11.32 9.79 16.21
C LEU A 47 -10.88 10.92 15.26
N GLU A 48 -11.40 12.13 15.46
CA GLU A 48 -11.08 13.32 14.67
C GLU A 48 -9.63 13.78 14.82
N ASP A 49 -8.94 13.32 15.88
CA ASP A 49 -7.53 13.62 16.14
C ASP A 49 -6.57 12.60 15.49
N THR A 50 -7.10 11.62 14.74
CA THR A 50 -6.32 10.62 14.01
C THR A 50 -6.96 10.33 12.65
N ILE A 51 -6.44 9.31 11.96
CA ILE A 51 -6.98 8.80 10.71
C ILE A 51 -7.90 7.62 11.01
N ASP A 52 -9.12 7.64 10.46
CA ASP A 52 -9.93 6.43 10.32
C ASP A 52 -9.22 5.46 9.35
N TYR A 53 -8.54 4.47 9.92
CA TYR A 53 -7.77 3.47 9.17
C TYR A 53 -8.65 2.64 8.21
N SER A 54 -9.98 2.61 8.38
CA SER A 54 -10.89 1.99 7.40
C SER A 54 -10.80 2.66 6.02
N LEU A 55 -10.42 3.95 5.96
CA LEU A 55 -10.20 4.68 4.72
C LEU A 55 -8.89 4.27 4.05
N ILE A 56 -7.84 3.99 4.82
CA ILE A 56 -6.57 3.45 4.31
C ILE A 56 -6.82 2.10 3.63
N TYR A 57 -7.52 1.19 4.31
CA TYR A 57 -7.86 -0.13 3.74
C TYR A 57 -8.65 0.01 2.44
N ARG A 58 -9.70 0.84 2.42
CA ARG A 58 -10.54 1.04 1.22
C ARG A 58 -9.77 1.63 0.06
N LEU A 59 -8.88 2.59 0.31
CA LEU A 59 -8.02 3.18 -0.71
C LEU A 59 -7.08 2.13 -1.32
N VAL A 60 -6.44 1.30 -0.49
CA VAL A 60 -5.58 0.21 -0.97
C VAL A 60 -6.39 -0.81 -1.75
N GLN A 61 -7.57 -1.21 -1.24
CA GLN A 61 -8.47 -2.13 -1.91
C GLN A 61 -8.86 -1.63 -3.29
N GLU A 62 -9.23 -0.35 -3.41
CA GLU A 62 -9.62 0.25 -4.69
C GLU A 62 -8.49 0.20 -5.72
N ILE A 63 -7.26 0.51 -5.33
CA ILE A 63 -6.10 0.44 -6.22
C ILE A 63 -5.85 -1.02 -6.67
N MET A 64 -5.91 -1.96 -5.73
CA MET A 64 -5.63 -3.38 -6.00
C MET A 64 -6.71 -4.03 -6.88
N GLU A 65 -7.99 -3.72 -6.65
CA GLU A 65 -9.11 -4.45 -7.28
C GLU A 65 -9.64 -3.76 -8.54
N LYS A 66 -9.52 -2.42 -8.66
CA LYS A 66 -10.14 -1.68 -9.78
C LYS A 66 -9.14 -1.21 -10.84
N LYS A 67 -7.84 -1.22 -10.55
CA LYS A 67 -6.81 -0.83 -11.52
C LYS A 67 -6.00 -2.05 -11.95
N VAL A 68 -5.32 -1.94 -13.08
CA VAL A 68 -4.41 -2.98 -13.57
C VAL A 68 -3.06 -2.36 -13.86
N TYR A 69 -2.03 -2.88 -13.18
CA TYR A 69 -0.65 -2.48 -13.36
C TYR A 69 0.17 -3.63 -13.93
N ARG A 70 1.22 -3.28 -14.66
CA ARG A 70 2.20 -4.26 -15.13
C ARG A 70 3.22 -4.64 -14.06
N LEU A 71 3.55 -3.69 -13.18
CA LEU A 71 4.63 -3.77 -12.21
C LEU A 71 4.10 -3.62 -10.79
N VAL A 72 4.61 -4.41 -9.85
CA VAL A 72 4.28 -4.27 -8.42
C VAL A 72 4.88 -3.00 -7.82
N GLU A 73 5.96 -2.50 -8.40
CA GLU A 73 6.55 -1.19 -8.13
C GLU A 73 5.52 -0.08 -8.37
N ALA A 74 4.81 -0.12 -9.50
CA ALA A 74 3.80 0.88 -9.83
C ALA A 74 2.58 0.82 -8.91
N VAL A 75 2.19 -0.39 -8.47
CA VAL A 75 1.15 -0.59 -7.46
C VAL A 75 1.57 0.05 -6.13
N ALA A 76 2.78 -0.27 -5.67
CA ALA A 76 3.31 0.27 -4.43
C ALA A 76 3.42 1.81 -4.48
N GLU A 77 3.87 2.35 -5.62
CA GLU A 77 3.99 3.80 -5.85
C GLU A 77 2.64 4.51 -5.83
N ASP A 78 1.62 3.94 -6.49
CA ASP A 78 0.27 4.55 -6.49
C ASP A 78 -0.33 4.49 -5.08
N ILE A 79 -0.20 3.38 -4.36
CA ILE A 79 -0.64 3.29 -2.97
C ILE A 79 0.05 4.36 -2.13
N ALA A 80 1.38 4.44 -2.18
CA ALA A 80 2.14 5.41 -1.40
C ALA A 80 1.74 6.86 -1.73
N SER A 81 1.65 7.17 -3.02
CA SER A 81 1.29 8.50 -3.51
C SER A 81 -0.13 8.90 -3.10
N GLN A 82 -1.10 7.99 -3.24
CA GLN A 82 -2.49 8.26 -2.88
C GLN A 82 -2.64 8.42 -1.36
N LEU A 83 -1.98 7.59 -0.55
CA LEU A 83 -2.01 7.74 0.91
C LEU A 83 -1.46 9.11 1.36
N LEU A 84 -0.32 9.54 0.82
CA LEU A 84 0.27 10.84 1.14
C LEU A 84 -0.59 12.02 0.63
N ARG A 85 -1.25 11.88 -0.52
CA ARG A 85 -2.17 12.91 -1.05
C ARG A 85 -3.47 12.99 -0.25
N THR A 86 -4.07 11.86 0.13
CA THR A 86 -5.37 11.79 0.81
C THR A 86 -5.28 12.12 2.30
N PHE A 87 -4.17 11.80 2.96
CA PHE A 87 -4.02 11.99 4.40
C PHE A 87 -2.89 12.99 4.72
N PRO A 88 -3.18 14.29 4.86
CA PRO A 88 -2.17 15.31 5.13
C PRO A 88 -1.35 15.10 6.40
N GLN A 89 -1.94 14.43 7.41
CA GLN A 89 -1.29 14.10 8.68
C GLN A 89 -0.19 13.02 8.55
N VAL A 90 -0.21 12.23 7.48
CA VAL A 90 0.82 11.22 7.22
C VAL A 90 2.03 11.91 6.60
N GLU A 91 3.19 11.78 7.23
CA GLU A 91 4.43 12.40 6.75
C GLU A 91 5.25 11.44 5.89
N GLU A 92 5.15 10.14 6.17
CA GLU A 92 5.88 9.08 5.48
C GLU A 92 5.02 7.83 5.41
N VAL A 93 5.15 7.08 4.32
CA VAL A 93 4.57 5.75 4.17
C VAL A 93 5.64 4.74 3.77
N LYS A 94 5.52 3.53 4.30
CA LYS A 94 6.22 2.35 3.79
C LYS A 94 5.18 1.36 3.26
N VAL A 95 5.32 0.97 2.00
CA VAL A 95 4.38 0.08 1.31
C VAL A 95 5.15 -1.13 0.82
N LYS A 96 4.68 -2.32 1.16
CA LYS A 96 5.21 -3.57 0.65
C LYS A 96 4.11 -4.33 -0.08
N VAL A 97 4.37 -4.68 -1.33
CA VAL A 97 3.49 -5.50 -2.15
C VAL A 97 4.17 -6.84 -2.39
N THR A 98 3.60 -7.90 -1.84
CA THR A 98 4.08 -9.27 -1.98
C THR A 98 3.19 -10.04 -2.95
N LYS A 99 3.84 -10.70 -3.89
CA LYS A 99 3.27 -11.68 -4.80
C LYS A 99 3.64 -13.06 -4.30
N PRO A 100 2.70 -13.83 -3.70
CA PRO A 100 3.01 -15.13 -3.13
C PRO A 100 3.38 -16.18 -4.19
N THR A 101 2.79 -16.09 -5.38
CA THR A 101 2.92 -17.09 -6.45
C THR A 101 3.29 -16.46 -7.80
N PRO A 102 4.43 -15.76 -7.93
CA PRO A 102 4.86 -15.24 -9.20
C PRO A 102 5.21 -16.38 -10.18
N PRO A 103 5.16 -16.13 -11.50
CA PRO A 103 5.45 -17.14 -12.53
C PRO A 103 6.96 -17.38 -12.66
N ILE A 104 7.62 -17.73 -11.56
CA ILE A 104 9.05 -18.03 -11.49
C ILE A 104 9.20 -19.47 -10.99
N PRO A 105 9.76 -20.39 -11.78
CA PRO A 105 10.03 -21.76 -11.34
C PRO A 105 10.97 -21.76 -10.12
N GLY A 106 10.54 -22.35 -9.01
CA GLY A 106 11.33 -22.46 -7.79
C GLY A 106 10.47 -22.67 -6.54
N GLN A 107 11.12 -22.82 -5.39
CA GLN A 107 10.47 -22.93 -4.08
C GLN A 107 10.86 -21.73 -3.22
N TYR A 108 9.89 -20.89 -2.90
CA TYR A 108 10.03 -19.70 -2.07
C TYR A 108 8.64 -19.26 -1.58
N ALA A 109 8.58 -18.42 -0.55
CA ALA A 109 7.29 -17.99 0.03
C ALA A 109 6.57 -16.90 -0.78
N GLY A 110 7.32 -16.16 -1.59
CA GLY A 110 6.83 -15.09 -2.46
C GLY A 110 7.94 -14.13 -2.82
N VAL A 111 7.65 -13.18 -3.72
CA VAL A 111 8.52 -12.04 -4.05
C VAL A 111 7.82 -10.76 -3.63
N ALA A 112 8.55 -9.82 -3.05
CA ALA A 112 7.98 -8.55 -2.62
C ALA A 112 8.80 -7.37 -3.09
N VAL A 113 8.11 -6.29 -3.43
CA VAL A 113 8.69 -4.95 -3.54
C VAL A 113 8.30 -4.16 -2.31
N GLU A 114 9.24 -3.42 -1.75
CA GLU A 114 9.02 -2.53 -0.62
C GLU A 114 9.59 -1.14 -0.95
N ILE A 115 8.76 -0.11 -0.80
CA ILE A 115 9.17 1.27 -1.00
C ILE A 115 8.86 2.10 0.25
N ARG A 116 9.59 3.21 0.38
CA ARG A 116 9.35 4.25 1.38
C ARG A 116 9.25 5.59 0.66
N ARG A 117 8.22 6.38 0.96
CA ARG A 117 8.00 7.71 0.40
C ARG A 117 7.69 8.68 1.53
N ARG A 118 8.34 9.85 1.50
CA ARG A 118 8.12 10.94 2.45
C ARG A 118 7.61 12.16 1.71
N ARG A 119 6.79 12.98 2.37
CA ARG A 119 6.20 14.21 1.80
C ARG A 119 7.26 15.22 1.28
N ASP A 120 8.46 15.20 1.85
CA ASP A 120 9.54 16.16 1.54
C ASP A 120 10.54 15.66 0.48
N ASP A 121 10.38 14.45 -0.04
CA ASP A 121 11.15 13.98 -1.19
C ASP A 121 10.55 14.63 -2.46
N GLY A 122 10.99 15.85 -2.75
CA GLY A 122 10.55 16.69 -3.86
C GLY A 122 10.77 16.07 -5.25
N GLY A 123 9.83 15.23 -5.67
CA GLY A 123 9.67 14.76 -7.04
C GLY A 123 8.21 14.86 -7.45
N ASP A 124 7.87 15.98 -8.09
CA ASP A 124 6.65 16.27 -8.86
C ASP A 124 5.42 15.38 -8.59
N LEU A 125 4.59 15.83 -7.66
CA LEU A 125 3.16 15.55 -7.67
C LEU A 125 2.44 16.72 -8.36
N ALA A 126 2.77 16.95 -9.63
CA ALA A 126 1.89 17.64 -10.57
C ALA A 126 0.78 16.69 -11.05
#